data_AF-A0A6C0EUM7-F1
#
_entry.id   AF-A0A6C0EUM7-F1
#
_cell.length_a   1.000
_cell.length_b   1.000
_cell.length_c   1.000
_cell.angle_alpha   90.00
_cell.angle_beta   90.00
_cell.angle_gamma   90.00
#
_symmetry.space_group_name_H-M   'P 1'
#
loop_
_entity.id
_entity.type
_entity.pdbx_description
1 polymer ?
#
loop_
_entity_poly.entity_id
_entity_poly.type
_entity_poly.pdbx_seq_one_letter_code
_entity_poly.pdbx_strand_id
1 'polypeptide(L)'
;MKDFKKMTIYNYFWIFIAAFFCLFFANLLYYYILKKNNSSAISALIYSCPIFTLLIAYFFLKEEIDTYGLLGIFFVILGIIFISLNDNVKEEFNFIR
;
A
#
# COMPACT_ATOMS: atom_id res chain seq x y z
N MET A 1 3.95 -15.60 25.41
CA MET A 1 2.73 -16.30 24.94
C MET A 1 1.56 -16.13 25.92
N LYS A 2 1.21 -14.90 26.36
CA LYS A 2 0.06 -14.66 27.26
C LYS A 2 -0.87 -13.53 26.81
N ASP A 3 -0.57 -12.84 25.70
CA ASP A 3 -1.31 -11.65 25.26
C ASP A 3 -2.43 -11.92 24.25
N PHE A 4 -2.52 -13.13 23.69
CA PHE A 4 -3.58 -13.51 22.75
C PHE A 4 -4.96 -13.76 23.41
N LYS A 5 -5.06 -13.75 24.74
CA LYS A 5 -6.28 -14.18 25.48
C LYS A 5 -7.19 -13.03 25.94
N LYS A 6 -7.02 -11.81 25.41
CA LYS A 6 -7.90 -10.66 25.67
C LYS A 6 -8.34 -9.92 24.40
N MET A 7 -8.51 -10.63 23.28
CA MET A 7 -9.23 -10.05 22.13
C MET A 7 -10.74 -10.27 22.31
N THR A 8 -11.39 -9.30 22.95
CA THR A 8 -12.84 -9.21 23.15
C THR A 8 -13.58 -9.13 21.80
N ILE A 9 -14.80 -9.67 21.71
CA ILE A 9 -15.67 -9.68 20.51
C ILE A 9 -15.82 -8.29 19.84
N TYR A 10 -15.67 -7.22 20.62
CA TYR A 10 -15.70 -5.84 20.16
C TYR A 10 -14.52 -5.49 19.23
N ASN A 11 -13.31 -6.04 19.46
CA ASN A 11 -12.17 -5.84 18.57
C ASN A 11 -12.37 -6.54 17.22
N TYR A 12 -13.00 -7.72 17.22
CA TYR A 12 -13.30 -8.43 15.98
C TYR A 12 -14.30 -7.64 15.13
N PHE A 13 -15.28 -7.01 15.77
CA PHE A 13 -16.23 -6.12 15.09
C PHE A 13 -15.55 -4.90 14.46
N TRP A 14 -14.62 -4.26 15.16
CA TRP A 14 -13.82 -3.15 14.60
C TRP A 14 -12.91 -3.57 13.45
N ILE A 15 -12.26 -4.73 13.54
CA ILE A 15 -11.44 -5.25 12.44
C ILE A 15 -12.33 -5.58 11.23
N PHE A 16 -13.51 -6.15 11.46
CA PHE A 16 -14.47 -6.46 10.40
C PHE A 16 -14.97 -5.20 9.69
N ILE A 17 -15.37 -4.15 10.43
CA ILE A 17 -15.84 -2.89 9.84
C ILE A 17 -14.72 -2.22 9.03
N ALA A 18 -13.49 -2.23 9.55
CA ALA A 18 -12.32 -1.64 8.89
C ALA A 18 -11.96 -2.40 7.62
N ALA A 19 -11.95 -3.74 7.67
CA ALA A 19 -11.68 -4.58 6.51
C ALA A 19 -12.78 -4.41 5.45
N PHE A 20 -14.05 -4.41 5.84
CA PHE A 20 -15.16 -4.23 4.90
C PHE A 20 -15.09 -2.86 4.22
N PHE A 21 -14.98 -1.77 4.96
CA PHE A 21 -14.90 -0.43 4.37
C PHE A 21 -13.63 -0.22 3.54
N CYS A 22 -12.47 -0.63 4.05
CA CYS A 22 -11.20 -0.44 3.35
C CYS A 22 -11.15 -1.26 2.05
N LEU A 23 -11.40 -2.57 2.11
CA LEU A 23 -11.32 -3.42 0.92
C LEU A 23 -12.43 -3.12 -0.07
N PHE A 24 -13.68 -2.93 0.38
CA PHE A 24 -14.79 -2.69 -0.54
C PHE A 24 -14.62 -1.37 -1.28
N PHE A 25 -14.30 -0.29 -0.57
CA PHE A 25 -14.16 1.03 -1.16
C PHE A 25 -12.91 1.13 -2.04
N ALA A 26 -11.77 0.56 -1.60
CA ALA A 26 -10.55 0.53 -2.40
C ALA A 26 -10.73 -0.27 -3.70
N ASN A 27 -11.36 -1.45 -3.64
CA ASN A 27 -11.62 -2.25 -4.84
C ASN A 27 -12.64 -1.60 -5.78
N LEU A 28 -13.67 -0.95 -5.24
CA LEU A 28 -14.65 -0.21 -6.05
C LEU A 28 -13.96 0.90 -6.84
N LEU A 29 -13.10 1.68 -6.17
CA LEU A 29 -12.35 2.76 -6.80
C LEU A 29 -11.33 2.21 -7.81
N TYR A 30 -10.64 1.12 -7.47
CA TYR A 30 -9.73 0.42 -8.37
C TYR A 30 -10.42 -0.01 -9.67
N TYR A 31 -11.58 -0.69 -9.57
CA TYR A 31 -12.37 -1.09 -10.74
C TYR A 31 -12.91 0.11 -11.53
N TYR A 32 -13.30 1.20 -10.84
CA TYR A 32 -13.75 2.42 -11.51
C TYR A 32 -12.64 3.06 -12.34
N ILE A 33 -11.41 3.11 -11.81
CA ILE A 33 -10.25 3.66 -12.53
C ILE A 33 -9.84 2.72 -13.68
N LEU A 34 -9.88 1.40 -13.47
CA LEU A 34 -9.66 0.39 -14.53
C LEU A 34 -10.58 0.58 -15.73
N LYS A 35 -11.83 0.96 -15.49
CA LYS A 35 -12.82 1.12 -16.55
C LYS A 35 -12.66 2.46 -17.29
N LYS A 36 -12.02 3.46 -16.69
CA LYS A 36 -12.05 4.86 -17.16
C LYS A 36 -10.72 5.34 -17.75
N ASN A 37 -9.58 4.75 -17.38
CA ASN A 37 -8.24 5.17 -17.82
C ASN A 37 -7.42 4.00 -18.39
N ASN A 38 -6.48 4.32 -19.30
CA ASN A 38 -5.44 3.39 -19.74
C ASN A 38 -4.63 2.92 -18.52
N SER A 39 -4.31 1.63 -18.47
CA SER A 39 -3.67 0.94 -17.34
C SER A 39 -2.49 1.68 -16.71
N SER A 40 -1.77 2.50 -17.48
CA SER A 40 -0.65 3.33 -17.04
C SER A 40 -0.94 4.24 -15.85
N ALA A 41 -2.11 4.88 -15.83
CA ALA A 41 -2.49 5.75 -14.70
C ALA A 41 -2.70 4.95 -13.41
N ILE A 42 -3.09 3.68 -13.52
CA ILE A 42 -3.34 2.79 -12.39
C ILE A 42 -2.03 2.25 -11.85
N SER A 43 -1.12 1.82 -12.74
CA SER A 43 0.23 1.37 -12.40
C SER A 43 0.98 2.45 -11.61
N ALA A 44 0.97 3.68 -12.10
CA ALA A 44 1.61 4.82 -11.42
C ALA A 44 1.01 5.08 -10.02
N LEU A 45 -0.32 4.98 -9.88
CA LEU A 45 -1.01 5.12 -8.59
C LEU A 45 -0.64 4.01 -7.60
N ILE A 46 -0.64 2.75 -8.03
CA ILE A 46 -0.27 1.61 -7.17
C ILE A 46 1.18 1.74 -6.68
N TYR A 47 2.08 2.19 -7.54
CA TYR A 47 3.48 2.41 -7.19
C TYR A 47 3.72 3.56 -6.24
N SER A 48 2.87 4.57 -6.28
CA SER A 48 2.89 5.67 -5.31
C SER A 48 2.30 5.27 -3.94
N CYS A 49 1.47 4.22 -3.89
CA CYS A 49 0.80 3.76 -2.67
C CYS A 49 1.75 3.50 -1.47
N PRO A 50 2.91 2.82 -1.63
CA PRO A 50 3.86 2.65 -0.53
C PRO A 50 4.51 3.96 -0.05
N ILE A 51 4.68 4.96 -0.93
CA ILE A 51 5.15 6.31 -0.52
C ILE A 51 4.10 6.99 0.37
N PHE A 52 2.83 6.96 -0.03
CA PHE A 52 1.74 7.50 0.79
C PHE A 52 1.61 6.75 2.11
N THR A 53 1.74 5.43 2.09
CA THR A 53 1.76 4.59 3.30
C THR A 53 2.87 5.03 4.24
N LEU A 54 4.07 5.24 3.73
CA LEU A 54 5.24 5.66 4.53
C LEU A 54 5.04 7.07 5.11
N LEU A 55 4.48 7.99 4.33
CA LEU A 55 4.18 9.35 4.77
C LEU A 55 3.12 9.37 5.87
N ILE A 56 2.05 8.57 5.73
CA ILE A 56 1.00 8.44 6.73
C ILE A 56 1.55 7.75 7.99
N ALA A 57 2.35 6.68 7.82
CA ALA A 57 2.97 5.98 8.95
C ALA A 57 3.87 6.91 9.76
N TYR A 58 4.68 7.74 9.12
CA TYR A 58 5.52 8.74 9.81
C TYR A 58 4.67 9.72 10.64
N PHE A 59 3.59 10.26 10.07
CA PHE A 59 2.73 11.22 10.76
C PHE A 59 1.90 10.60 11.90
N PHE A 60 1.41 9.37 11.70
CA PHE A 60 0.44 8.77 12.61
C PHE A 60 1.08 7.95 13.72
N LEU A 61 2.20 7.28 13.44
CA LEU A 61 2.84 6.37 14.39
C LEU A 61 3.73 7.11 15.40
N LYS A 62 4.22 8.32 15.08
CA LYS A 62 5.02 9.18 15.98
C LYS A 62 6.18 8.45 16.70
N GLU A 63 6.65 7.34 16.13
CA GLU A 63 7.76 6.60 16.71
C GLU A 63 9.06 7.37 16.49
N GLU A 64 9.89 7.43 17.53
CA GLU A 64 11.27 7.89 17.40
C GLU A 64 11.97 6.93 16.45
N ILE A 65 12.36 7.42 15.27
CA ILE A 65 13.01 6.60 14.25
C ILE A 65 14.37 6.19 14.77
N ASP A 66 14.45 5.02 15.38
CA ASP A 66 15.70 4.35 15.71
C ASP A 66 16.42 3.93 14.40
N THR A 67 17.73 3.73 14.49
CA THR A 67 18.60 3.31 13.38
C THR A 67 18.05 2.14 12.55
N TYR A 68 17.35 1.20 13.19
CA TYR A 68 16.67 0.08 12.50
C TYR A 68 15.45 0.52 11.69
N GLY A 69 14.68 1.52 12.15
CA GLY A 69 13.57 2.10 11.39
C GLY A 69 14.06 2.81 10.13
N LEU A 70 15.21 3.49 10.21
CA LEU A 70 15.86 4.13 9.08
C LEU A 70 16.32 3.12 8.01
N LEU A 71 16.88 1.99 8.43
CA LEU A 71 17.20 0.86 7.54
C LEU A 71 15.96 0.27 6.87
N GLY A 72 14.86 0.12 7.63
CA GLY A 72 13.58 -0.35 7.08
C GLY A 72 13.05 0.57 5.98
N ILE A 73 13.05 1.89 6.23
CA ILE A 73 12.65 2.90 5.25
C ILE A 73 13.53 2.82 3.99
N PHE A 74 14.85 2.67 4.16
CA PHE A 74 15.77 2.52 3.04
C PHE A 74 15.46 1.29 2.17
N PHE A 75 15.20 0.14 2.78
CA PHE A 75 14.82 -1.08 2.06
C PHE A 75 13.47 -0.93 1.34
N VAL A 76 12.49 -0.27 1.96
CA VAL A 76 11.20 0.00 1.32
C VAL A 76 11.37 0.88 0.09
N ILE A 77 12.15 1.96 0.19
CA ILE A 77 12.44 2.86 -0.94
C ILE A 77 13.14 2.09 -2.07
N LEU A 78 14.14 1.26 -1.75
CA LEU A 78 14.83 0.43 -2.75
C LEU A 78 13.87 -0.53 -3.47
N GLY A 79 12.98 -1.19 -2.73
CA GLY A 79 11.96 -2.08 -3.31
C GLY A 79 11.02 -1.35 -4.26
N ILE A 80 10.58 -0.14 -3.89
CA ILE A 80 9.70 0.70 -4.73
C ILE A 80 10.41 1.08 -6.03
N ILE A 81 11.69 1.47 -5.97
CA ILE A 81 12.48 1.81 -7.16
C ILE A 81 12.58 0.59 -8.09
N PHE A 82 12.89 -0.59 -7.54
CA PHE A 82 13.00 -1.83 -8.32
C PHE A 82 11.69 -2.21 -9.00
N ILE A 83 10.57 -2.10 -8.28
CA ILE A 83 9.23 -2.39 -8.81
C ILE A 83 8.89 -1.37 -9.90
N SER A 84 9.08 -0.08 -9.64
CA SER A 84 8.75 0.99 -10.57
C SER A 84 9.52 0.89 -11.89
N LEU A 85 10.80 0.55 -11.85
CA LEU A 85 11.59 0.30 -13.05
C LEU A 85 11.03 -0.86 -13.90
N ASN A 86 10.46 -1.88 -13.27
CA ASN A 86 9.96 -3.07 -13.97
C ASN A 86 8.65 -2.84 -14.72
N ASP A 87 7.63 -2.16 -14.17
CA ASP A 87 6.41 -1.94 -14.98
C ASP A 87 6.58 -0.83 -16.03
N ASN A 88 7.47 0.17 -15.83
CA ASN A 88 7.78 1.12 -16.91
C ASN A 88 8.29 0.38 -18.16
N VAL A 89 9.13 -0.64 -17.96
CA VAL A 89 9.66 -1.49 -19.05
C VAL A 89 8.56 -2.37 -19.68
N LYS A 90 7.58 -2.85 -18.90
CA LYS A 90 6.45 -3.65 -19.43
C LYS A 90 5.46 -2.85 -20.26
N GLU A 91 5.23 -1.58 -19.94
CA GLU A 91 4.33 -0.73 -20.73
C GLU A 91 4.94 -0.37 -22.09
N GLU A 92 6.24 -0.06 -22.14
CA GLU A 92 6.95 0.24 -23.38
C GLU A 92 6.98 -0.97 -24.33
N PHE A 93 7.10 -2.18 -23.79
CA PHE A 93 7.09 -3.42 -24.58
C PHE A 93 5.71 -3.81 -25.15
N ASN A 94 4.62 -3.44 -24.48
CA ASN A 94 3.25 -3.69 -24.97
C ASN A 94 2.79 -2.64 -26.00
N PHE A 95 3.41 -1.46 -26.05
CA PHE A 95 3.10 -0.44 -27.04
C PHE A 95 3.80 -0.70 -28.40
N ILE A 96 4.91 -1.45 -28.38
CA ILE A 96 5.69 -1.80 -29.58
C ILE A 96 5.16 -3.08 -30.26
N ARG A 97 4.23 -3.82 -29.64
CA ARG A 97 3.60 -5.04 -30.17
C ARG A 97 2.13 -4.82 -30.50
#